data_AF-A0A090VHX8-F1
#
_entry.id   AF-A0A090VHX8-F1
#
_cell.length_a   1.000
_cell.length_b   1.000
_cell.length_c   1.000
_cell.angle_alpha   90.00
_cell.angle_beta   90.00
_cell.angle_gamma   90.00
#
_symmetry.space_group_name_H-M   'P 1'
#
loop_
_entity.id
_entity.type
_entity.pdbx_description
1 polymer ?
#
loop_
_entity_poly.entity_id
_entity_poly.type
_entity_poly.pdbx_seq_one_letter_code
_entity_poly.pdbx_strand_id
1 'polypeptide(L)'
;MYKNNLIDAVQKAVKTGTPYLGTSAGSNICGLTIKNTNDMPIVYPPSFNALALVPFNINPHYLDPLPDSKHMGETRETRIKEFHNFNTNPVVGLREGSWLAVSGKSIKLKGELPARIFEYNKAPYEVAPDTQLNHLK
;
A
#
# COMPACT_ATOMS: atom_id res chain seq x y z
N MET A 1 6.16 -13.13 -10.71
CA MET A 1 6.86 -13.73 -9.55
C MET A 1 6.50 -15.19 -9.32
N TYR A 2 5.21 -15.56 -9.24
CA TYR A 2 4.78 -16.94 -9.01
C TYR A 2 5.34 -17.96 -10.01
N LYS A 3 5.28 -17.68 -11.32
CA LYS A 3 5.82 -18.58 -12.37
C LYS A 3 7.27 -19.02 -12.12
N ASN A 4 8.06 -18.18 -11.47
CA ASN A 4 9.48 -18.41 -11.20
C ASN A 4 9.75 -18.71 -9.72
N ASN A 5 8.72 -18.93 -8.90
CA ASN A 5 8.83 -19.22 -7.46
C ASN A 5 9.67 -18.19 -6.67
N LEU A 6 9.55 -16.90 -7.02
CA LEU A 6 10.45 -15.85 -6.49
C LEU A 6 9.99 -15.20 -5.17
N ILE A 7 8.78 -15.47 -4.69
CA ILE A 7 8.23 -14.79 -3.50
C ILE A 7 9.11 -15.06 -2.28
N ASP A 8 9.35 -16.33 -1.95
CA ASP A 8 10.16 -16.72 -0.80
C ASP A 8 11.62 -16.29 -0.94
N ALA A 9 12.17 -16.39 -2.15
CA ALA A 9 13.55 -15.98 -2.44
C ALA A 9 13.77 -14.48 -2.19
N VAL A 10 12.85 -13.64 -2.66
CA VAL A 10 12.90 -12.18 -2.43
C VAL A 10 12.69 -11.87 -0.96
N GLN A 11 11.68 -12.47 -0.31
CA GLN A 11 11.47 -12.28 1.13
C GLN A 11 12.72 -12.64 1.94
N LYS A 12 13.38 -13.77 1.63
CA LYS A 12 14.61 -14.19 2.29
C LYS A 12 15.73 -13.18 2.08
N ALA A 13 15.99 -12.78 0.84
CA ALA A 13 17.05 -11.83 0.52
C ALA A 13 16.88 -10.51 1.28
N VAL A 14 15.66 -9.97 1.30
CA VAL A 14 15.36 -8.71 2.01
C VAL A 14 15.52 -8.88 3.51
N LYS A 15 14.99 -9.97 4.09
CA LYS A 15 15.13 -10.26 5.53
C LYS A 15 16.58 -10.50 5.96
N THR A 16 17.45 -10.95 5.05
CA THR A 16 18.89 -11.11 5.31
C THR A 16 19.73 -9.86 5.06
N GLY A 17 19.09 -8.73 4.74
CA GLY A 17 19.74 -7.42 4.67
C GLY A 17 19.90 -6.85 3.28
N THR A 18 19.46 -7.52 2.21
CA THR A 18 19.46 -6.93 0.88
C THR A 18 18.42 -5.81 0.81
N PRO A 19 18.80 -4.57 0.47
CA PRO A 19 17.84 -3.47 0.34
C PRO A 19 16.81 -3.77 -0.75
N TYR A 20 15.56 -3.38 -0.50
CA TYR A 20 14.47 -3.44 -1.47
C TYR A 20 14.03 -2.03 -1.82
N LEU A 21 13.93 -1.74 -3.12
CA LEU A 21 13.33 -0.52 -3.65
C LEU A 21 12.14 -0.90 -4.54
N GLY A 22 10.95 -0.42 -4.18
CA GLY A 22 9.73 -0.65 -4.94
C GLY A 22 9.01 0.65 -5.25
N THR A 23 8.68 0.85 -6.52
CA THR A 23 7.91 1.99 -7.03
C THR A 23 6.62 1.48 -7.68
N SER A 24 5.51 2.21 -7.53
CA SER A 24 4.22 1.84 -8.15
C SER A 24 3.82 0.39 -7.78
N ALA A 25 3.66 -0.51 -8.76
CA ALA A 25 3.41 -1.94 -8.53
C ALA A 25 4.44 -2.63 -7.61
N GLY A 26 5.70 -2.16 -7.63
CA GLY A 26 6.74 -2.60 -6.68
C GLY A 26 6.41 -2.25 -5.23
N SER A 27 5.74 -1.12 -5.00
CA SER A 27 5.25 -0.72 -3.68
C SER A 27 4.05 -1.57 -3.25
N ASN A 28 3.13 -1.92 -4.16
CA ASN A 28 2.01 -2.81 -3.84
C ASN A 28 2.50 -4.16 -3.29
N ILE A 29 3.50 -4.76 -3.94
CA ILE A 29 3.99 -6.08 -3.55
C ILE A 29 4.76 -6.08 -2.21
N CYS A 30 5.14 -4.93 -1.66
CA CYS A 30 5.68 -4.85 -0.30
C CYS A 30 4.64 -5.12 0.78
N GLY A 31 3.37 -4.87 0.50
CA GLY A 31 2.28 -5.03 1.48
C GLY A 31 1.93 -6.49 1.76
N LEU A 32 0.87 -6.70 2.53
CA LEU A 32 0.35 -8.04 2.83
C LEU A 32 -0.25 -8.70 1.57
N THR A 33 -0.96 -7.91 0.76
CA THR A 33 -1.62 -8.34 -0.46
C THR A 33 -1.61 -7.24 -1.52
N ILE A 34 -1.84 -7.59 -2.78
CA ILE A 34 -2.00 -6.61 -3.88
C ILE A 34 -3.45 -6.09 -4.04
N LYS A 35 -4.35 -6.37 -3.09
CA LYS A 35 -5.79 -6.04 -3.20
C LYS A 35 -6.10 -4.54 -3.28
N ASN A 36 -5.15 -3.67 -2.96
CA ASN A 36 -5.27 -2.21 -3.09
C ASN A 36 -4.39 -1.65 -4.22
N THR A 37 -4.07 -2.45 -5.24
CA THR A 37 -3.55 -1.92 -6.52
C THR A 37 -4.64 -1.17 -7.28
N ASN A 38 -4.23 -0.20 -8.10
CA ASN A 38 -5.10 0.48 -9.06
C ASN A 38 -5.04 -0.18 -10.45
N ASP A 39 -4.17 -1.17 -10.62
CA ASP A 39 -3.97 -1.84 -11.89
C ASP A 39 -5.19 -2.65 -12.29
N MET A 40 -5.45 -2.68 -13.60
CA MET A 40 -6.50 -3.53 -14.15
C MET A 40 -6.06 -5.01 -14.07
N PRO A 41 -6.94 -5.93 -13.63
CA PRO A 41 -6.62 -7.36 -13.49
C PRO A 41 -6.60 -8.06 -14.86
N ILE A 42 -5.62 -7.75 -15.69
CA ILE A 42 -5.47 -8.32 -17.05
C ILE A 42 -5.13 -9.82 -17.03
N VAL A 43 -4.59 -10.32 -15.92
CA VAL A 43 -4.28 -11.74 -15.68
C VAL A 43 -4.60 -12.06 -14.22
N TYR A 44 -5.26 -13.18 -13.99
CA TYR A 44 -5.53 -13.67 -12.64
C TYR A 44 -4.26 -14.30 -12.03
N PRO A 45 -3.75 -13.79 -10.89
CA PRO A 45 -2.61 -14.41 -10.22
C PRO A 45 -3.05 -15.65 -9.42
N PRO A 46 -2.16 -16.63 -9.17
CA PRO A 46 -2.46 -17.77 -8.30
C PRO A 46 -2.89 -17.39 -6.87
N SER A 47 -2.46 -16.22 -6.38
CA SER A 47 -2.89 -15.65 -5.10
C SER A 47 -2.66 -14.13 -5.13
N PHE A 48 -3.41 -13.39 -4.29
CA PHE A 48 -3.19 -11.96 -4.07
C PHE A 48 -2.19 -11.65 -2.95
N ASN A 49 -1.69 -12.67 -2.25
CA ASN A 49 -0.68 -12.49 -1.21
C ASN A 49 0.61 -11.94 -1.81
N ALA A 50 1.26 -11.04 -1.09
CA ALA A 50 2.44 -10.35 -1.56
C ALA A 50 3.65 -10.64 -0.63
N LEU A 51 4.67 -9.78 -0.64
CA LEU A 51 5.92 -10.03 0.10
C LEU A 51 5.79 -9.80 1.61
N ALA A 52 4.74 -9.11 2.08
CA ALA A 52 4.51 -8.82 3.51
C ALA A 52 5.75 -8.23 4.20
N LEU A 53 6.44 -7.30 3.52
CA LEU A 53 7.58 -6.55 4.06
C LEU A 53 7.13 -5.42 4.99
N VAL A 54 5.91 -4.93 4.81
CA VAL A 54 5.21 -4.03 5.73
C VAL A 54 3.88 -4.64 6.19
N PRO A 55 3.40 -4.33 7.41
CA PRO A 55 2.23 -4.97 8.02
C PRO A 55 0.88 -4.40 7.54
N PHE A 56 0.86 -3.73 6.38
CA PHE A 56 -0.33 -3.10 5.82
C PHE A 56 -0.30 -3.19 4.30
N ASN A 57 -1.40 -2.86 3.63
CA ASN A 57 -1.42 -2.70 2.18
C ASN A 57 -1.06 -1.25 1.81
N ILE A 58 -0.47 -1.06 0.63
CA ILE A 58 -0.17 0.26 0.07
C ILE A 58 -1.08 0.46 -1.13
N ASN A 59 -1.79 1.59 -1.16
CA ASN A 59 -2.42 2.10 -2.36
C ASN A 59 -1.53 3.22 -2.91
N PRO A 60 -0.63 2.93 -3.86
CA PRO A 60 0.21 3.95 -4.46
C PRO A 60 -0.63 4.86 -5.36
N HIS A 61 -0.06 6.00 -5.73
CA HIS A 61 -0.73 7.00 -6.58
C HIS A 61 -2.11 7.35 -6.03
N TYR A 62 -2.22 7.50 -4.71
CA TYR A 62 -3.47 7.89 -4.08
C TYR A 62 -3.84 9.29 -4.55
N LEU A 63 -5.07 9.43 -5.04
CA LEU A 63 -5.61 10.69 -5.53
C LEU A 63 -6.85 11.04 -4.73
N ASP A 64 -6.88 12.26 -4.22
CA ASP A 64 -8.04 12.83 -3.57
C ASP A 64 -9.18 13.04 -4.58
N PRO A 65 -10.45 12.97 -4.14
CA PRO A 65 -11.56 13.30 -5.00
C PRO A 65 -11.47 14.76 -5.44
N LEU A 66 -11.60 15.00 -6.75
CA LEU A 66 -11.68 16.34 -7.31
C LEU A 66 -13.08 16.92 -7.00
N PRO A 67 -13.19 18.04 -6.26
CA PRO A 67 -14.48 18.58 -5.81
C PRO A 67 -15.49 18.84 -6.94
N ASP A 68 -15.00 19.28 -8.10
CA ASP A 68 -15.83 19.66 -9.25
C ASP A 68 -15.92 18.55 -10.32
N SER A 69 -15.49 17.34 -9.98
CA SER A 69 -15.55 16.21 -10.91
C SER A 69 -17.00 15.80 -11.19
N LYS A 70 -17.34 15.73 -12.48
CA LYS A 70 -18.59 15.13 -12.96
C LYS A 70 -18.50 13.61 -13.16
N HIS A 71 -17.35 13.02 -12.89
CA HIS A 71 -17.16 11.57 -12.98
C HIS A 71 -17.93 10.87 -11.86
N MET A 72 -18.85 9.98 -12.23
CA MET A 72 -19.76 9.29 -11.30
C MET A 72 -19.22 7.98 -10.73
N GLY A 73 -18.06 7.51 -11.19
CA GLY A 73 -17.44 6.29 -10.66
C GLY A 73 -16.81 6.51 -9.27
N GLU A 74 -16.47 5.41 -8.61
CA GLU A 74 -16.04 5.41 -7.21
C GLU A 74 -14.70 6.12 -7.02
N THR A 75 -14.63 6.96 -5.98
CA THR A 75 -13.39 7.59 -5.52
C THR A 75 -12.43 6.54 -4.96
N ARG A 76 -11.14 6.89 -4.83
CA ARG A 76 -10.16 5.97 -4.24
C ARG A 76 -10.49 5.61 -2.80
N GLU A 77 -10.95 6.59 -2.02
CA GLU A 77 -11.45 6.40 -0.65
C GLU A 77 -12.64 5.41 -0.62
N THR A 78 -13.61 5.56 -1.53
CA THR A 78 -14.77 4.65 -1.64
C THR A 78 -14.32 3.20 -1.88
N ARG A 79 -13.42 2.97 -2.84
CA ARG A 79 -12.89 1.63 -3.16
C ARG A 79 -12.15 1.00 -1.98
N ILE A 80 -11.37 1.79 -1.24
CA ILE A 80 -10.67 1.30 -0.04
C ILE A 80 -11.67 0.98 1.08
N LYS A 81 -12.73 1.78 1.23
CA LYS A 81 -13.82 1.48 2.16
C LYS A 81 -14.53 0.17 1.82
N GLU A 82 -14.78 -0.10 0.54
CA GLU A 82 -15.32 -1.38 0.08
C GLU A 82 -14.38 -2.55 0.39
N PHE A 83 -13.07 -2.37 0.19
CA PHE A 83 -12.07 -3.34 0.61
C PHE A 83 -12.19 -3.68 2.11
N HIS A 84 -12.44 -2.67 2.96
CA HIS A 84 -12.63 -2.85 4.40
C HIS A 84 -13.94 -3.55 4.79
N ASN A 85 -14.92 -3.69 3.90
CA ASN A 85 -16.08 -4.54 4.16
C ASN A 85 -15.73 -6.04 4.20
N PHE A 86 -14.61 -6.44 3.60
CA PHE A 86 -14.20 -7.84 3.47
C PHE A 86 -12.83 -8.15 4.09
N ASN A 87 -12.05 -7.13 4.44
CA ASN A 87 -10.68 -7.27 4.92
C ASN A 87 -10.43 -6.27 6.05
N THR A 88 -9.54 -6.60 6.98
CA THR A 88 -9.25 -5.73 8.13
C THR A 88 -7.89 -5.03 8.05
N ASN A 89 -7.04 -5.43 7.10
CA ASN A 89 -5.69 -4.88 6.95
C ASN A 89 -5.73 -3.36 6.78
N PRO A 90 -4.88 -2.59 7.48
CA PRO A 90 -4.73 -1.16 7.21
C PRO A 90 -4.27 -0.91 5.77
N VAL A 91 -4.63 0.25 5.22
CA VAL A 91 -4.21 0.70 3.89
C VAL A 91 -3.58 2.09 4.01
N VAL A 92 -2.38 2.25 3.44
CA VAL A 92 -1.71 3.54 3.30
C VAL A 92 -1.95 4.06 1.89
N GLY A 93 -2.77 5.11 1.76
CA GLY A 93 -2.93 5.90 0.55
C GLY A 93 -1.72 6.81 0.37
N LEU A 94 -0.79 6.40 -0.49
CA LEU A 94 0.48 7.08 -0.71
C LEU A 94 0.38 7.95 -1.97
N ARG A 95 0.48 9.27 -1.78
CA ARG A 95 0.45 10.26 -2.87
C ARG A 95 1.76 10.21 -3.67
N GLU A 96 1.70 10.58 -4.95
CA GLU A 96 2.88 10.67 -5.82
C GLU A 96 3.92 11.64 -5.24
N GLY A 97 5.21 11.30 -5.35
CA GLY A 97 6.30 12.05 -4.72
C GLY A 97 6.56 11.71 -3.24
N SER A 98 5.71 10.89 -2.61
CA SER A 98 5.94 10.36 -1.26
C SER A 98 6.45 8.91 -1.30
N TRP A 99 7.18 8.49 -0.26
CA TRP A 99 7.66 7.12 -0.11
C TRP A 99 7.68 6.70 1.36
N LEU A 100 7.80 5.39 1.59
CA LEU A 100 7.98 4.84 2.92
C LEU A 100 9.44 4.41 3.09
N ALA A 101 10.12 5.00 4.06
CA ALA A 101 11.45 4.57 4.48
C ALA A 101 11.31 3.53 5.59
N VAL A 102 11.74 2.29 5.31
CA VAL A 102 11.65 1.17 6.24
C VAL A 102 13.05 0.75 6.65
N SER A 103 13.32 0.75 7.97
CA SER A 103 14.57 0.27 8.54
C SER A 103 14.29 -0.45 9.86
N GLY A 104 14.50 -1.77 9.87
CA GLY A 104 14.12 -2.64 10.98
C GLY A 104 12.63 -2.52 11.28
N LYS A 105 12.28 -2.07 12.49
CA LYS A 105 10.88 -1.83 12.90
C LYS A 105 10.37 -0.44 12.55
N SER A 106 11.24 0.49 12.15
CA SER A 106 10.84 1.86 11.79
C SER A 106 10.22 1.87 10.41
N ILE A 107 9.03 2.45 10.29
CA ILE A 107 8.34 2.69 9.03
C ILE A 107 7.94 4.15 9.03
N LYS A 108 8.63 4.97 8.25
CA LYS A 108 8.44 6.43 8.26
C LYS A 108 7.93 6.91 6.91
N LEU A 109 6.91 7.76 6.93
CA LEU A 109 6.49 8.51 5.74
C LEU A 109 7.54 9.55 5.39
N LYS A 110 7.95 9.59 4.12
CA LYS A 110 8.89 10.56 3.57
C LYS A 110 8.32 11.17 2.29
N GLY A 111 8.87 12.32 1.89
CA GLY A 111 8.30 13.19 0.87
C GLY A 111 7.73 14.45 1.50
N GLU A 112 7.07 15.28 0.69
CA GLU A 112 6.52 16.57 1.13
C GLU A 112 5.01 16.52 1.39
N LEU A 113 4.34 15.48 0.90
CA LEU A 113 2.88 15.35 0.99
C LEU A 113 2.48 14.45 2.17
N PRO A 114 1.31 14.72 2.77
CA PRO A 114 0.74 13.80 3.74
C PRO A 114 0.34 12.47 3.06
N ALA A 115 0.24 11.41 3.85
CA ALA A 115 -0.41 10.17 3.44
C ALA A 115 -1.78 10.05 4.09
N ARG A 116 -2.73 9.45 3.38
CA ARG A 116 -4.06 9.19 3.92
C ARG A 116 -4.13 7.75 4.42
N ILE A 117 -4.50 7.57 5.68
CA ILE A 117 -4.52 6.28 6.35
C ILE A 117 -5.96 5.78 6.46
N PHE A 118 -6.14 4.51 6.14
CA PHE A 118 -7.41 3.81 6.22
C PHE A 118 -7.25 2.60 7.15
N GLU A 119 -8.04 2.56 8.21
CA GLU A 119 -8.11 1.44 9.14
C GLU A 119 -9.54 0.92 9.22
N TYR A 120 -9.68 -0.38 9.44
CA TYR A 120 -10.99 -1.01 9.57
C TYR A 120 -11.81 -0.35 10.70
N ASN A 121 -13.07 -0.02 10.40
CA ASN A 121 -14.00 0.65 11.31
C ASN A 121 -13.51 2.00 11.88
N LYS A 122 -12.63 2.71 11.17
CA LYS A 122 -12.22 4.08 11.52
C LYS A 122 -12.44 5.04 10.36
N ALA A 123 -12.70 6.30 10.69
CA ALA A 123 -12.69 7.37 9.69
C ALA A 123 -11.26 7.55 9.15
N PRO A 124 -11.07 7.73 7.83
CA PRO A 124 -9.76 8.00 7.27
C PRO A 124 -9.15 9.29 7.83
N TYR A 125 -7.83 9.30 8.02
CA TYR A 125 -7.11 10.45 8.57
C TYR A 125 -5.78 10.70 7.83
N GLU A 126 -5.30 11.94 7.88
CA GLU A 126 -4.03 12.33 7.29
C GLU A 126 -2.89 12.18 8.30
N VAL A 127 -1.71 11.80 7.81
CA VAL A 127 -0.46 11.85 8.57
C VAL A 127 0.55 12.72 7.84
N ALA A 128 1.23 13.60 8.58
CA ALA A 128 2.22 14.51 8.02
C ALA A 128 3.50 13.75 7.59
N PRO A 129 4.32 14.33 6.69
CA PRO A 129 5.68 13.86 6.46
C PRO A 129 6.46 13.60 7.75
N ASP A 130 7.38 12.65 7.71
CA ASP A 130 8.21 12.20 8.83
C ASP A 130 7.48 11.48 9.99
N THR A 131 6.17 11.27 9.86
CA THR A 131 5.38 10.47 10.81
C THR A 131 5.80 8.99 10.81
N GLN A 132 5.88 8.40 12.01
CA GLN A 132 6.12 6.97 12.20
C GLN A 132 4.81 6.17 12.12
N LEU A 133 4.81 5.11 11.31
CA LEU A 133 3.65 4.28 11.00
C LEU A 133 3.73 2.88 11.62
N ASN A 134 4.65 2.65 12.54
CA ASN A 134 4.91 1.34 13.17
C ASN A 134 3.70 0.76 13.93
N HIS A 135 2.70 1.61 14.21
CA HIS A 135 1.47 1.25 14.91
C HIS A 135 0.44 0.56 14.00
N LEU A 136 0.53 0.74 12.68
CA LEU A 136 -0.37 0.10 11.71
C LEU A 136 -0.06 -1.40 11.62
N LYS A 137 -1.06 -2.26 11.93
CA LYS A 137 -0.95 -3.72 11.90
C LYS A 137 -2.30 -4.37 11.60
#